data_AF-A0A350XSQ5-F1
#
_entry.id   AF-A0A350XSQ5-F1
#
_cell.length_a   1.000
_cell.length_b   1.000
_cell.length_c   1.000
_cell.angle_alpha   90.00
_cell.angle_beta   90.00
_cell.angle_gamma   90.00
#
_symmetry.space_group_name_H-M   'P 1'
#
loop_
_entity.id
_entity.type
_entity.pdbx_description
1 polymer ?
#
loop_
_entity_poly.entity_id
_entity_poly.type
_entity_poly.pdbx_seq_one_letter_code
_entity_poly.pdbx_strand_id
1 'polypeptide(L)'
;MSRRLSLALLGVLLAGAALTACGDGAEPLGERGPGASVVSLDGEETTTTTTLGETTTTLVAESCHAPQPPPPDWGADLVAAHTKTVDVLASAGVLEAAIGAVSDFSAGWPEQAPAGAALYWFQAKLYDLMDHLEAMFGDAGATFVAPAGWIFGGDQTLEPLAAPWEAVLFEFQVVRLPALLTAGSAEEAQALLDAGALCEFVDGFSDALDRIAAEG
;
A
#
# COMPACT_ATOMS: atom_id res chain seq x y z
N MET A 1 -15.75 27.31 -13.18
CA MET A 1 -14.79 27.08 -14.29
C MET A 1 -14.04 25.80 -13.98
N SER A 2 -14.56 24.67 -14.47
CA SER A 2 -14.04 23.33 -14.20
C SER A 2 -12.84 23.05 -15.10
N ARG A 3 -11.68 22.76 -14.51
CA ARG A 3 -10.58 22.07 -15.20
C ARG A 3 -10.40 20.72 -14.53
N ARG A 4 -10.82 19.69 -15.27
CA ARG A 4 -10.49 18.29 -15.06
C ARG A 4 -8.96 18.16 -15.09
N LEU A 5 -8.35 17.67 -14.01
CA LEU A 5 -7.00 17.15 -14.09
C LEU A 5 -7.06 15.85 -14.90
N SER A 6 -6.28 15.83 -15.97
CA SER A 6 -6.19 14.72 -16.90
C SER A 6 -5.60 13.49 -16.21
N LEU A 7 -6.31 12.36 -16.34
CA LEU A 7 -5.70 11.03 -16.39
C LEU A 7 -4.50 11.09 -17.35
N ALA A 8 -3.29 11.03 -16.80
CA ALA A 8 -2.06 10.85 -17.56
C ALA A 8 -1.12 9.92 -16.78
N LEU A 9 -1.61 8.71 -16.52
CA LEU A 9 -0.79 7.55 -16.17
C LEU A 9 -1.45 6.31 -16.78
N LEU A 10 -1.40 6.27 -18.12
CA LEU A 10 -1.74 5.10 -18.92
C LEU A 10 -0.61 4.92 -19.93
N GLY A 11 0.30 3.99 -19.64
CA GLY A 11 1.39 3.70 -20.57
C GLY A 11 2.63 3.05 -19.97
N VAL A 12 2.51 1.84 -19.41
CA VAL A 12 3.64 0.90 -19.39
C VAL A 12 3.18 -0.47 -19.90
N LEU A 13 3.37 -0.64 -21.21
CA LEU A 13 3.77 -1.84 -21.95
C LEU A 13 3.18 -3.22 -21.56
N LEU A 14 2.09 -3.58 -22.24
CA LEU A 14 1.84 -4.94 -22.70
C LEU A 14 2.41 -5.09 -24.13
N ALA A 15 3.53 -5.79 -24.29
CA ALA A 15 3.94 -6.40 -25.56
C ALA A 15 5.15 -7.35 -25.40
N GLY A 16 5.02 -8.57 -25.94
CA GLY A 16 6.15 -9.46 -26.29
C GLY A 16 6.08 -10.84 -25.62
N ALA A 17 5.23 -11.77 -26.06
CA ALA A 17 5.41 -12.69 -27.20
C ALA A 17 6.31 -13.92 -26.93
N ALA A 18 5.70 -15.11 -27.04
CA ALA A 18 6.09 -16.23 -27.92
C ALA A 18 6.07 -17.60 -27.24
N LEU A 19 5.15 -18.45 -27.72
CA LEU A 19 5.23 -19.91 -27.67
C LEU A 19 6.51 -20.40 -28.35
N THR A 20 7.24 -21.33 -27.73
CA THR A 20 8.07 -22.32 -28.43
C THR A 20 8.10 -23.62 -27.63
N ALA A 21 8.11 -24.73 -28.36
CA ALA A 21 7.73 -26.07 -27.94
C ALA A 21 8.87 -26.94 -27.32
N CYS A 22 8.43 -27.96 -26.57
CA CYS A 22 8.98 -29.32 -26.36
C CYS A 22 10.50 -29.55 -26.21
N GLY A 23 10.89 -30.16 -25.08
CA GLY A 23 12.19 -30.82 -24.89
C GLY A 23 12.21 -31.67 -23.61
N ASP A 24 12.38 -32.98 -23.80
CA ASP A 24 12.40 -34.04 -22.79
C ASP A 24 13.82 -34.18 -22.18
N GLY A 25 13.90 -34.47 -20.87
CA GLY A 25 15.08 -35.02 -20.18
C GLY A 25 16.11 -34.04 -19.57
N ALA A 26 16.19 -34.00 -18.23
CA ALA A 26 17.41 -34.21 -17.43
C ALA A 26 17.19 -33.87 -15.94
N GLU A 27 17.74 -34.72 -15.08
CA GLU A 27 17.75 -34.68 -13.61
C GLU A 27 18.88 -33.73 -13.06
N PRO A 28 19.08 -33.60 -11.73
CA PRO A 28 19.05 -32.34 -10.97
C PRO A 28 20.44 -31.68 -10.76
N LEU A 29 20.45 -30.41 -10.31
CA LEU A 29 21.28 -29.87 -9.20
C LEU A 29 21.29 -28.33 -9.18
N GLY A 30 20.92 -27.80 -8.01
CA GLY A 30 21.47 -26.63 -7.31
C GLY A 30 21.92 -25.39 -8.09
N GLU A 31 21.18 -24.30 -7.89
CA GLU A 31 21.74 -22.99 -7.55
C GLU A 31 20.65 -22.17 -6.83
N ARG A 32 20.83 -21.93 -5.53
CA ARG A 32 20.05 -20.93 -4.78
C ARG A 32 20.43 -19.56 -5.34
N GLY A 33 19.50 -18.91 -6.03
CA GLY A 33 19.63 -17.49 -6.40
C GLY A 33 19.68 -16.58 -5.16
N PRO A 34 20.25 -15.37 -5.27
CA PRO A 34 20.31 -14.42 -4.18
C PRO A 34 18.91 -13.85 -3.91
N GLY A 35 18.37 -14.15 -2.73
CA GLY A 35 17.04 -13.74 -2.28
C GLY A 35 16.36 -14.86 -1.51
N ALA A 36 16.95 -15.28 -0.38
CA ALA A 36 16.32 -16.24 0.51
C ALA A 36 15.57 -15.48 1.60
N SER A 37 14.24 -15.47 1.54
CA SER A 37 13.40 -15.03 2.65
C SER A 37 13.33 -16.13 3.69
N VAL A 38 13.66 -15.79 4.94
CA VAL A 38 13.55 -16.74 6.06
C VAL A 38 12.57 -16.14 7.06
N VAL A 39 11.49 -16.88 7.31
CA VAL A 39 10.51 -16.55 8.34
C VAL A 39 10.86 -17.34 9.59
N SER A 40 11.13 -16.64 10.69
CA SER A 40 11.32 -17.26 12.00
C SER A 40 10.12 -16.95 12.88
N LEU A 41 9.53 -18.00 13.45
CA LEU A 41 8.39 -17.92 14.36
C LEU A 41 8.88 -18.19 15.78
N ASP A 42 9.35 -17.15 16.48
CA ASP A 42 9.57 -17.20 17.92
C ASP A 42 8.36 -16.58 18.62
N GLY A 43 7.31 -17.39 18.83
CA GLY A 43 6.33 -17.32 19.92
C GLY A 43 5.45 -16.07 20.16
N GLU A 44 5.80 -14.87 19.69
CA GLU A 44 5.03 -13.63 19.94
C GLU A 44 5.22 -12.57 18.84
N GLU A 45 6.28 -12.64 18.03
CA GLU A 45 6.54 -11.72 16.89
C GLU A 45 6.88 -12.50 15.62
N THR A 46 6.11 -12.30 14.54
CA THR A 46 6.46 -12.83 13.22
C THR A 46 7.51 -11.91 12.60
N THR A 47 8.73 -12.41 12.45
CA THR A 47 9.83 -11.65 11.85
C THR A 47 10.14 -12.18 10.45
N THR A 48 9.94 -11.33 9.45
CA THR A 48 10.31 -11.60 8.05
C THR A 48 11.64 -10.95 7.76
N THR A 49 12.66 -11.76 7.49
CA THR A 49 13.97 -11.25 7.08
C THR A 49 14.11 -11.40 5.58
N THR A 50 14.23 -10.27 4.89
CA THR A 50 14.50 -10.22 3.44
C THR A 50 15.93 -9.74 3.23
N THR A 51 16.74 -10.57 2.57
CA THR A 51 18.10 -10.21 2.16
C THR A 51 18.11 -9.84 0.68
N LEU A 52 18.39 -8.58 0.38
CA LEU A 52 18.61 -8.09 -0.99
C LEU A 52 20.06 -7.60 -1.12
N GLY A 53 20.92 -8.42 -1.73
CA GLY A 53 22.36 -8.12 -1.79
C GLY A 53 23.04 -8.23 -0.42
N GLU A 54 23.82 -7.22 -0.01
CA GLU A 54 24.45 -7.16 1.33
C GLU A 54 23.54 -6.54 2.40
N THR A 55 22.38 -6.00 2.02
CA THR A 55 21.45 -5.37 2.96
C THR A 55 20.46 -6.39 3.47
N THR A 56 20.43 -6.57 4.79
CA THR A 56 19.45 -7.41 5.49
C THR A 56 18.45 -6.49 6.18
N THR A 57 17.18 -6.58 5.77
CA THR A 57 16.08 -5.87 6.43
C THR A 57 15.25 -6.87 7.21
N THR A 58 15.16 -6.65 8.51
CA THR A 58 14.34 -7.43 9.43
C THR A 58 13.04 -6.66 9.65
N LEU A 59 11.92 -7.25 9.26
CA LEU A 59 10.58 -6.68 9.42
C LEU A 59 9.86 -7.46 10.53
N VAL A 60 9.36 -6.76 11.53
CA VAL A 60 8.47 -7.33 12.55
C VAL A 60 7.04 -7.02 12.14
N ALA A 61 6.19 -8.04 12.02
CA ALA A 61 4.78 -7.86 11.75
C ALA A 61 4.05 -7.51 13.06
N GLU A 62 3.89 -6.22 13.34
CA GLU A 62 2.93 -5.74 14.35
C GLU A 62 1.56 -5.54 13.68
N SER A 63 0.50 -6.03 14.32
CA SER A 63 -0.87 -5.78 13.86
C SER A 63 -1.18 -4.29 13.89
N CYS A 64 -1.58 -3.68 12.77
CA CYS A 64 -1.85 -2.26 12.70
C CYS A 64 -2.80 -1.79 13.82
N HIS A 65 -2.44 -0.69 14.49
CA HIS A 65 -3.31 -0.10 15.48
C HIS A 65 -4.52 0.55 14.81
N ALA A 66 -5.70 0.29 15.36
CA ALA A 66 -6.90 0.98 14.90
C ALA A 66 -6.82 2.46 15.28
N PRO A 67 -7.06 3.39 14.34
CA PRO A 67 -7.13 4.82 14.63
C PRO A 67 -8.12 5.11 15.76
N GLN A 68 -7.75 6.02 16.65
CA GLN A 68 -8.63 6.45 17.74
C GLN A 68 -9.81 7.26 17.19
N PRO A 69 -11.02 7.15 17.77
CA PRO A 69 -12.16 7.90 17.26
C PRO A 69 -11.91 9.41 17.31
N PRO A 70 -12.39 10.18 16.31
CA PRO A 70 -12.11 11.61 16.24
C PRO A 70 -12.80 12.34 17.40
N PRO A 71 -12.13 13.31 18.04
CA PRO A 71 -12.74 14.27 18.94
C PRO A 71 -13.97 14.99 18.36
N PRO A 72 -14.94 15.38 19.21
CA PRO A 72 -16.23 15.93 18.77
C PRO A 72 -16.16 17.32 18.11
N ASP A 73 -15.04 18.01 18.25
CA ASP A 73 -14.74 19.34 17.72
C ASP A 73 -14.04 19.31 16.36
N TRP A 74 -13.68 18.14 15.85
CA TRP A 74 -13.10 18.02 14.52
C TRP A 74 -14.02 18.59 13.44
N GLY A 75 -13.42 19.34 12.52
CA GLY A 75 -14.09 19.78 11.29
C GLY A 75 -14.56 18.60 10.45
N ALA A 76 -15.64 18.78 9.70
CA ALA A 76 -16.26 17.71 8.91
C ALA A 76 -15.29 17.04 7.93
N ASP A 77 -14.38 17.81 7.31
CA ASP A 77 -13.42 17.28 6.35
C ASP A 77 -12.34 16.40 7.01
N LEU A 78 -11.92 16.72 8.24
CA LEU A 78 -10.99 15.89 9.02
C LEU A 78 -11.66 14.60 9.48
N VAL A 79 -12.93 14.67 9.91
CA VAL A 79 -13.71 13.47 10.25
C VAL A 79 -13.89 12.57 9.02
N ALA A 80 -14.12 13.15 7.84
CA ALA A 80 -14.22 12.40 6.60
C ALA A 80 -12.88 11.73 6.22
N ALA A 81 -11.76 12.45 6.33
CA ALA A 81 -10.43 11.90 6.10
C ALA A 81 -10.14 10.73 7.06
N HIS A 82 -10.40 10.91 8.36
CA HIS A 82 -10.26 9.84 9.36
C HIS A 82 -11.10 8.60 9.03
N THR A 83 -12.38 8.81 8.69
CA THR A 83 -13.28 7.71 8.32
C THR A 83 -12.74 6.93 7.12
N LYS A 84 -12.20 7.63 6.12
CA LYS A 84 -11.59 7.01 4.95
C LYS A 84 -10.30 6.25 5.30
N THR A 85 -9.47 6.75 6.22
CA THR A 85 -8.31 6.03 6.76
C THR A 85 -8.71 4.72 7.44
N VAL A 86 -9.76 4.75 8.27
CA VAL A 86 -10.31 3.54 8.91
C VAL A 86 -10.86 2.55 7.87
N ASP A 87 -11.53 3.04 6.82
CA ASP A 87 -12.01 2.21 5.71
C ASP A 87 -10.86 1.52 4.95
N VAL A 88 -9.75 2.22 4.74
CA VAL A 88 -8.54 1.63 4.14
C VAL A 88 -8.01 0.50 5.01
N LEU A 89 -7.84 0.74 6.32
CA LEU A 89 -7.39 -0.28 7.26
C LEU A 89 -8.33 -1.51 7.27
N ALA A 90 -9.64 -1.28 7.33
CA ALA A 90 -10.63 -2.36 7.30
C ALA A 90 -10.57 -3.16 5.99
N SER A 91 -10.40 -2.49 4.85
CA SER A 91 -10.29 -3.15 3.54
C SER A 91 -9.01 -3.97 3.40
N ALA A 92 -7.92 -3.56 4.06
CA ALA A 92 -6.67 -4.32 4.08
C ALA A 92 -6.79 -5.63 4.85
N GLY A 93 -7.45 -5.62 6.02
CA GLY A 93 -7.71 -6.86 6.75
C GLY A 93 -8.60 -7.85 5.97
N VAL A 94 -9.53 -7.34 5.13
CA VAL A 94 -10.29 -8.18 4.20
C VAL A 94 -9.40 -8.78 3.11
N LEU A 95 -8.46 -8.00 2.57
CA LEU A 95 -7.48 -8.48 1.59
C LEU A 95 -6.55 -9.53 2.19
N GLU A 96 -6.02 -9.31 3.39
CA GLU A 96 -5.17 -10.25 4.12
C GLU A 96 -5.89 -11.60 4.33
N ALA A 97 -7.14 -11.55 4.81
CA ALA A 97 -7.96 -12.74 4.98
C ALA A 97 -8.23 -13.46 3.65
N ALA A 98 -8.43 -12.71 2.56
CA ALA A 98 -8.65 -13.28 1.24
C ALA A 98 -7.40 -13.95 0.67
N ILE A 99 -6.21 -13.37 0.91
CA ILE A 99 -4.91 -13.96 0.54
C ILE A 99 -4.68 -15.26 1.30
N GLY A 100 -4.96 -15.29 2.61
CA GLY A 100 -4.85 -16.51 3.41
C GLY A 100 -5.77 -17.66 2.95
N ALA A 101 -6.81 -17.35 2.17
CA ALA A 101 -7.71 -18.34 1.58
C ALA A 101 -7.27 -18.84 0.19
N VAL A 102 -6.22 -18.26 -0.41
CA VAL A 102 -5.70 -18.67 -1.71
C VAL A 102 -4.96 -19.99 -1.58
N SER A 103 -5.37 -21.00 -2.36
CA SER A 103 -4.75 -22.33 -2.35
C SER A 103 -3.68 -22.52 -3.44
N ASP A 104 -3.62 -21.63 -4.43
CA ASP A 104 -2.69 -21.70 -5.55
C ASP A 104 -2.19 -20.29 -5.93
N PHE A 105 -0.88 -20.07 -5.77
CA PHE A 105 -0.17 -18.82 -6.11
C PHE A 105 0.46 -18.87 -7.51
N SER A 106 -0.10 -19.66 -8.43
CA SER A 106 0.29 -19.64 -9.83
C SER A 106 0.01 -18.29 -10.50
N ALA A 107 0.57 -18.09 -11.71
CA ALA A 107 0.43 -16.84 -12.44
C ALA A 107 -1.05 -16.45 -12.60
N GLY A 108 -1.42 -15.26 -12.13
CA GLY A 108 -2.79 -14.75 -12.14
C GLY A 108 -3.62 -15.06 -10.89
N TRP A 109 -3.03 -15.61 -9.81
CA TRP A 109 -3.71 -15.76 -8.52
C TRP A 109 -4.43 -14.49 -8.01
N PRO A 110 -3.93 -13.25 -8.24
CA PRO A 110 -4.62 -12.06 -7.77
C PRO A 110 -5.93 -11.79 -8.52
N GLU A 111 -6.19 -12.43 -9.66
CA GLU A 111 -7.47 -12.30 -10.37
C GLU A 111 -8.53 -13.28 -9.85
N GLN A 112 -8.13 -14.25 -9.04
CA GLN A 112 -9.00 -15.30 -8.53
C GLN A 112 -9.81 -14.80 -7.34
N ALA A 113 -11.08 -15.19 -7.27
CA ALA A 113 -11.89 -14.94 -6.09
C ALA A 113 -11.45 -15.86 -4.93
N PRO A 114 -11.41 -15.37 -3.68
CA PRO A 114 -11.83 -14.03 -3.25
C PRO A 114 -10.76 -12.92 -3.35
N ALA A 115 -9.49 -13.28 -3.56
CA ALA A 115 -8.35 -12.36 -3.52
C ALA A 115 -8.50 -11.15 -4.45
N GLY A 116 -8.89 -11.34 -5.70
CA GLY A 116 -9.01 -10.23 -6.65
C GLY A 116 -10.09 -9.23 -6.28
N ALA A 117 -11.25 -9.70 -5.82
CA ALA A 117 -12.32 -8.81 -5.35
C ALA A 117 -11.86 -7.99 -4.14
N ALA A 118 -11.13 -8.62 -3.21
CA ALA A 118 -10.60 -7.94 -2.04
C ALA A 118 -9.50 -6.92 -2.42
N LEU A 119 -8.64 -7.25 -3.38
CA LEU A 119 -7.59 -6.35 -3.86
C LEU A 119 -8.18 -5.10 -4.52
N TYR A 120 -9.16 -5.27 -5.40
CA TYR A 120 -9.87 -4.15 -6.01
C TYR A 120 -10.60 -3.29 -4.97
N TRP A 121 -11.20 -3.93 -3.96
CA TRP A 121 -11.86 -3.20 -2.88
C TRP A 121 -10.88 -2.35 -2.07
N PHE A 122 -9.73 -2.92 -1.69
CA PHE A 122 -8.67 -2.20 -1.00
C PHE A 122 -8.17 -1.01 -1.84
N GLN A 123 -7.86 -1.24 -3.11
CA GLN A 123 -7.43 -0.17 -4.03
C GLN A 123 -8.47 0.95 -4.14
N ALA A 124 -9.76 0.60 -4.25
CA ALA A 124 -10.83 1.59 -4.32
C ALA A 124 -10.90 2.47 -3.06
N LYS A 125 -10.71 1.89 -1.87
CA LYS A 125 -10.66 2.65 -0.61
C LYS A 125 -9.43 3.54 -0.51
N LEU A 126 -8.29 3.06 -0.98
CA LEU A 126 -7.07 3.85 -1.02
C LEU A 126 -7.23 5.09 -1.92
N TYR A 127 -7.77 4.91 -3.12
CA TYR A 127 -8.00 6.04 -4.03
C TYR A 127 -9.10 6.99 -3.52
N ASP A 128 -10.14 6.48 -2.86
CA ASP A 128 -11.18 7.33 -2.27
C ASP A 128 -10.67 8.20 -1.12
N LEU A 129 -9.67 7.72 -0.35
CA LEU A 129 -8.94 8.53 0.62
C LEU A 129 -8.06 9.58 -0.08
N MET A 130 -7.29 9.17 -1.09
CA MET A 130 -6.41 10.08 -1.82
C MET A 130 -7.18 11.21 -2.49
N ASP A 131 -8.25 10.91 -3.23
CA ASP A 131 -9.08 11.92 -3.91
C ASP A 131 -9.62 12.96 -2.92
N HIS A 132 -10.01 12.53 -1.71
CA HIS A 132 -10.48 13.42 -0.65
C HIS A 132 -9.37 14.34 -0.15
N LEU A 133 -8.17 13.81 0.08
CA LEU A 133 -7.02 14.60 0.52
C LEU A 133 -6.55 15.60 -0.54
N GLU A 134 -6.48 15.18 -1.80
CA GLU A 134 -6.15 16.08 -2.91
C GLU A 134 -7.15 17.26 -3.00
N ALA A 135 -8.43 17.00 -2.77
CA ALA A 135 -9.46 18.03 -2.72
C ALA A 135 -9.23 18.99 -1.54
N MET A 136 -8.98 18.47 -0.33
CA MET A 136 -8.67 19.27 0.85
C MET A 136 -7.41 20.15 0.63
N PHE A 137 -6.36 19.59 0.03
CA PHE A 137 -5.14 20.33 -0.31
C PHE A 137 -5.42 21.44 -1.33
N GLY A 138 -6.22 21.14 -2.37
CA GLY A 138 -6.63 22.12 -3.36
C GLY A 138 -7.44 23.28 -2.76
N ASP A 139 -8.36 22.99 -1.85
CA ASP A 139 -9.18 24.00 -1.15
C ASP A 139 -8.33 24.87 -0.20
N ALA A 140 -7.25 24.31 0.38
CA ALA A 140 -6.24 25.07 1.13
C ALA A 140 -5.27 25.87 0.23
N GLY A 141 -5.42 25.78 -1.09
CA GLY A 141 -4.58 26.50 -2.07
C GLY A 141 -3.23 25.84 -2.33
N ALA A 142 -3.07 24.55 -1.99
CA ALA A 142 -1.88 23.79 -2.32
C ALA A 142 -1.84 23.42 -3.81
N THR A 143 -0.64 23.17 -4.34
CA THR A 143 -0.43 22.70 -5.71
C THR A 143 0.59 21.58 -5.73
N PHE A 144 0.28 20.48 -6.42
CA PHE A 144 1.22 19.38 -6.63
C PHE A 144 2.20 19.71 -7.77
N VAL A 145 3.51 19.60 -7.50
CA VAL A 145 4.59 19.83 -8.47
C VAL A 145 5.57 18.66 -8.43
N ALA A 146 5.60 17.81 -9.45
CA ALA A 146 6.59 16.73 -9.51
C ALA A 146 8.00 17.27 -9.85
N PRO A 147 9.08 16.78 -9.22
CA PRO A 147 9.12 15.76 -8.16
C PRO A 147 9.06 16.35 -6.73
N ALA A 148 8.77 17.65 -6.58
CA ALA A 148 8.81 18.38 -5.32
C ALA A 148 7.66 18.06 -4.35
N GLY A 149 6.57 17.46 -4.82
CA GLY A 149 5.43 17.11 -3.97
C GLY A 149 4.37 18.21 -3.89
N TRP A 150 3.58 18.20 -2.81
CA TRP A 150 2.61 19.25 -2.52
C TRP A 150 3.27 20.53 -2.00
N ILE A 151 2.96 21.66 -2.63
CA ILE A 151 3.44 23.00 -2.22
C ILE A 151 2.26 23.80 -1.69
N PHE A 152 2.29 24.16 -0.40
CA PHE A 152 1.26 24.96 0.27
C PHE A 152 1.59 26.45 0.16
N GLY A 153 0.81 27.21 -0.64
CA GLY A 153 1.01 28.64 -0.87
C GLY A 153 0.31 29.57 0.12
N GLY A 154 -0.49 29.02 1.04
CA GLY A 154 -1.36 29.75 1.95
C GLY A 154 -1.45 29.07 3.32
N ASP A 155 -2.61 28.51 3.63
CA ASP A 155 -2.83 27.75 4.86
C ASP A 155 -1.99 26.46 4.85
N GLN A 156 -1.12 26.31 5.85
CA GLN A 156 -0.22 25.16 6.00
C GLN A 156 -0.75 24.13 7.00
N THR A 157 -1.95 24.34 7.56
CA THR A 157 -2.53 23.41 8.52
C THR A 157 -2.59 21.99 7.95
N LEU A 158 -2.81 21.79 6.65
CA LEU A 158 -2.87 20.45 6.05
C LEU A 158 -1.51 19.86 5.60
N GLU A 159 -0.41 20.61 5.71
CA GLU A 159 0.93 20.15 5.29
C GLU A 159 1.36 18.81 5.91
N PRO A 160 1.06 18.52 7.20
CA PRO A 160 1.42 17.23 7.81
C PRO A 160 0.85 15.99 7.10
N LEU A 161 -0.25 16.12 6.33
CA LEU A 161 -0.86 15.02 5.59
C LEU A 161 -0.18 14.75 4.22
N ALA A 162 0.64 15.67 3.72
CA ALA A 162 1.26 15.53 2.41
C ALA A 162 2.31 14.41 2.38
N ALA A 163 3.20 14.35 3.38
CA ALA A 163 4.22 13.32 3.46
C ALA A 163 3.67 11.88 3.47
N PRO A 164 2.69 11.52 4.33
CA PRO A 164 2.13 10.17 4.30
C PRO A 164 1.31 9.89 3.03
N TRP A 165 0.69 10.90 2.41
CA TRP A 165 0.03 10.76 1.10
C TRP A 165 1.04 10.37 0.00
N GLU A 166 2.19 11.07 -0.06
CA GLU A 166 3.25 10.81 -1.03
C GLU A 166 3.88 9.43 -0.83
N ALA A 167 4.12 9.08 0.44
CA ALA A 167 4.66 7.77 0.80
C ALA A 167 3.78 6.64 0.25
N VAL A 168 2.46 6.68 0.45
CA VAL A 168 1.57 5.63 -0.04
C VAL A 168 1.52 5.57 -1.56
N LEU A 169 1.46 6.71 -2.23
CA LEU A 169 1.37 6.75 -3.68
C LEU A 169 2.57 6.08 -4.34
N PHE A 170 3.78 6.39 -3.88
CA PHE A 170 4.98 5.82 -4.46
C PHE A 170 5.27 4.41 -3.94
N GLU A 171 5.31 4.22 -2.63
CA GLU A 171 5.69 2.94 -2.04
C GLU A 171 4.66 1.85 -2.37
N PHE A 172 3.38 2.12 -2.16
CA PHE A 172 2.38 1.08 -2.38
C PHE A 172 2.16 0.79 -3.87
N GLN A 173 1.90 1.82 -4.69
CA GLN A 173 1.50 1.59 -6.09
C GLN A 173 2.67 1.16 -6.98
N VAL A 174 3.86 1.71 -6.76
CA VAL A 174 5.01 1.50 -7.66
C VAL A 174 5.86 0.32 -7.21
N VAL A 175 5.97 0.09 -5.90
CA VAL A 175 6.86 -0.95 -5.36
C VAL A 175 6.06 -2.16 -4.92
N ARG A 176 5.11 -1.99 -4.00
CA ARG A 176 4.47 -3.13 -3.31
C ARG A 176 3.42 -3.82 -4.13
N LEU A 177 2.56 -3.08 -4.83
CA LEU A 177 1.48 -3.68 -5.62
C LEU A 177 2.04 -4.60 -6.72
N PRO A 178 3.04 -4.21 -7.53
CA PRO A 178 3.66 -5.13 -8.48
C PRO A 178 4.27 -6.37 -7.80
N ALA A 179 4.95 -6.20 -6.67
CA ALA A 179 5.53 -7.31 -5.91
C ALA A 179 4.44 -8.28 -5.41
N LEU A 180 3.34 -7.74 -4.87
CA LEU A 180 2.20 -8.52 -4.37
C LEU A 180 1.59 -9.35 -5.50
N LEU A 181 1.40 -8.75 -6.67
CA LEU A 181 0.84 -9.44 -7.84
C LEU A 181 1.73 -10.58 -8.36
N THR A 182 3.02 -10.57 -8.01
CA THR A 182 3.99 -11.60 -8.39
C THR A 182 4.37 -12.55 -7.27
N ALA A 183 3.78 -12.39 -6.07
CA ALA A 183 4.08 -13.23 -4.92
C ALA A 183 3.80 -14.72 -5.23
N GLY A 184 4.75 -15.58 -4.88
CA GLY A 184 4.69 -17.02 -5.13
C GLY A 184 4.09 -17.83 -3.97
N SER A 185 3.68 -17.17 -2.89
CA SER A 185 3.11 -17.81 -1.70
C SER A 185 2.24 -16.86 -0.88
N ALA A 186 1.41 -17.43 0.00
CA ALA A 186 0.61 -16.65 0.95
C ALA A 186 1.49 -15.88 1.92
N GLU A 187 2.56 -16.51 2.42
CA GLU A 187 3.49 -15.89 3.36
C GLU A 187 4.21 -14.68 2.74
N GLU A 188 4.63 -14.79 1.48
CA GLU A 188 5.24 -13.66 0.74
C GLU A 188 4.22 -12.54 0.49
N ALA A 189 3.01 -12.88 0.06
CA ALA A 189 1.96 -11.90 -0.20
C ALA A 189 1.53 -11.17 1.09
N GLN A 190 1.40 -11.90 2.20
CA GLN A 190 1.12 -11.33 3.52
C GLN A 190 2.27 -10.44 4.00
N ALA A 191 3.52 -10.91 3.89
CA ALA A 191 4.67 -10.09 4.26
C ALA A 191 4.72 -8.76 3.48
N LEU A 192 4.27 -8.71 2.23
CA LEU A 192 4.21 -7.46 1.44
C LEU A 192 3.13 -6.48 1.94
N LEU A 193 2.04 -6.99 2.50
CA LEU A 193 1.02 -6.18 3.17
C LEU A 193 1.50 -5.75 4.57
N ASP A 194 2.11 -6.67 5.31
CA ASP A 194 2.52 -6.51 6.70
C ASP A 194 3.83 -5.75 6.89
N ALA A 195 4.62 -5.52 5.83
CA ALA A 195 5.96 -4.92 5.88
C ALA A 195 6.00 -3.45 6.32
N GLY A 196 5.31 -3.06 7.39
CA GLY A 196 5.32 -1.73 8.00
C GLY A 196 4.49 -0.72 7.24
N ALA A 197 4.62 -0.58 5.92
CA ALA A 197 4.11 0.62 5.25
C ALA A 197 2.61 0.85 5.35
N LEU A 198 1.76 -0.19 5.46
CA LEU A 198 0.34 0.07 5.66
C LEU A 198 0.04 0.54 7.08
N CYS A 199 0.63 -0.10 8.09
CA CYS A 199 0.46 0.32 9.48
C CYS A 199 1.12 1.67 9.73
N GLU A 200 2.37 1.86 9.29
CA GLU A 200 3.09 3.14 9.31
C GLU A 200 2.34 4.23 8.56
N PHE A 201 1.67 3.89 7.46
CA PHE A 201 0.80 4.83 6.74
C PHE A 201 -0.41 5.21 7.58
N VAL A 202 -1.15 4.24 8.13
CA VAL A 202 -2.35 4.49 8.94
C VAL A 202 -1.98 5.28 10.20
N ASP A 203 -0.91 4.90 10.87
CA ASP A 203 -0.39 5.58 12.06
C ASP A 203 0.09 6.99 11.72
N GLY A 204 0.89 7.14 10.65
CA GLY A 204 1.36 8.43 10.18
C GLY A 204 0.22 9.37 9.76
N PHE A 205 -0.85 8.84 9.14
CA PHE A 205 -2.05 9.60 8.83
C PHE A 205 -2.83 9.99 10.08
N SER A 206 -2.99 9.06 11.02
CA SER A 206 -3.74 9.31 12.26
C SER A 206 -3.03 10.37 13.10
N ASP A 207 -1.71 10.26 13.27
CA ASP A 207 -0.87 11.24 13.95
C ASP A 207 -0.93 12.62 13.29
N ALA A 208 -0.97 12.67 11.95
CA ALA A 208 -1.10 13.92 11.20
C ALA A 208 -2.48 14.56 11.43
N LEU A 209 -3.57 13.78 11.37
CA LEU A 209 -4.92 14.28 11.63
C LEU A 209 -5.08 14.78 13.08
N ASP A 210 -4.55 14.05 14.05
CA ASP A 210 -4.56 14.44 15.46
C ASP A 210 -3.80 15.75 15.70
N ARG A 211 -2.64 15.92 15.06
CA ARG A 211 -1.87 17.16 15.13
C ARG A 211 -2.63 18.35 14.55
N ILE A 212 -3.24 18.15 13.38
CA ILE A 212 -4.03 19.18 12.71
C ILE A 212 -5.18 19.64 13.59
N ALA A 213 -5.89 18.70 14.20
CA ALA A 213 -6.99 19.02 15.09
C ALA A 213 -6.56 19.69 16.39
N ALA A 214 -5.35 19.42 16.90
CA ALA A 214 -4.83 20.08 18.09
C ALA A 214 -4.40 21.54 17.83
N GLU A 215 -4.14 21.91 16.58
CA GLU A 215 -3.64 23.23 16.18
C GLU A 215 -4.74 24.18 15.66
N GLY A 216 -5.90 23.64 15.25
CA GLY A 216 -7.06 24.38 14.73
C GLY A 216 -8.08 24.80 15.79
#